data_AF-A0AAW0WGE4-F1
#
_entry.id   AF-A0AAW0WGE4-F1
#
_cell.length_a   1.000
_cell.length_b   1.000
_cell.length_c   1.000
_cell.angle_alpha   90.00
_cell.angle_beta   90.00
_cell.angle_gamma   90.00
#
_symmetry.space_group_name_H-M   'P 1'
#
loop_
_entity.id
_entity.type
_entity.pdbx_description
1 polymer ?
#
loop_
_entity_poly.entity_id
_entity_poly.type
_entity_poly.pdbx_seq_one_letter_code
_entity_poly.pdbx_strand_id
1 'polypeptide(L)'
;QRISLNMSSQVVAADDIDVDFLPVIYQYLRCLEKEQTDVSRVSQESSQKVLELQRKIHTAREQVRKLPGVEYSREEQLRRLEALRKQLALKKRLLLKYKAKSDIPH
;
A
#
# COMPACT_ATOMS: atom_id res chain seq x y z
N GLN A 1 18.62 -22.69 -17.32
CA GLN A 1 17.21 -22.79 -16.86
C GLN A 1 16.69 -21.38 -16.62
N ARG A 2 15.73 -20.92 -17.43
CA ARG A 2 15.09 -19.60 -17.29
C ARG A 2 14.15 -19.68 -16.08
N ILE A 3 14.37 -18.82 -15.09
CA ILE A 3 13.44 -18.65 -13.97
C ILE A 3 12.22 -17.91 -14.54
N SER A 4 11.10 -18.61 -14.68
CA SER A 4 9.81 -17.99 -14.99
C SER A 4 9.42 -17.07 -13.85
N LEU A 5 9.53 -15.76 -14.05
CA LEU A 5 8.89 -14.77 -13.20
C LEU A 5 7.40 -14.83 -13.49
N ASN A 6 6.64 -15.45 -12.58
CA ASN A 6 5.19 -15.49 -12.63
C ASN A 6 4.64 -14.07 -12.40
N MET A 7 4.51 -13.30 -13.48
CA MET A 7 3.97 -11.94 -13.49
C MET A 7 2.47 -11.99 -13.79
N SER A 8 1.63 -12.22 -12.77
CA SER A 8 0.19 -11.98 -12.89
C SER A 8 -0.54 -11.87 -11.54
N SER A 9 0.01 -11.09 -10.62
CA SER A 9 -0.81 -10.39 -9.63
C SER A 9 -0.48 -8.92 -9.80
N GLN A 10 -1.49 -8.11 -10.09
CA GLN A 10 -1.36 -6.66 -10.23
C GLN A 10 -0.89 -6.11 -8.87
N VAL A 11 0.42 -5.87 -8.74
CA VAL A 11 1.04 -5.39 -7.51
C VAL A 11 0.58 -3.95 -7.31
N VAL A 12 -0.10 -3.68 -6.19
CA VAL A 12 -0.51 -2.32 -5.81
C VAL A 12 0.63 -1.72 -4.99
N ALA A 13 1.05 -0.48 -5.29
CA ALA A 13 1.97 0.23 -4.43
C ALA A 13 1.22 0.84 -3.23
N ALA A 14 1.91 1.00 -2.10
CA ALA A 14 1.29 1.59 -0.91
C ALA A 14 0.74 3.00 -1.18
N ASP A 15 1.45 3.77 -2.02
CA ASP A 15 1.08 5.14 -2.39
C ASP A 15 -0.16 5.21 -3.31
N ASP A 16 -0.56 4.08 -3.93
CA ASP A 16 -1.72 4.00 -4.82
C ASP A 16 -3.04 3.72 -4.06
N ILE A 17 -2.98 3.49 -2.75
CA ILE A 17 -4.16 3.20 -1.94
C ILE A 17 -4.78 4.50 -1.43
N ASP A 18 -5.98 4.80 -1.91
CA ASP A 18 -6.76 5.95 -1.43
C ASP A 18 -7.29 5.68 0.00
N VAL A 19 -6.56 6.21 0.98
CA VAL A 19 -6.91 6.20 2.39
C VAL A 19 -7.44 7.55 2.90
N ASP A 20 -7.80 8.46 1.99
CA ASP A 20 -8.28 9.79 2.38
C ASP A 20 -9.78 9.77 2.71
N PHE A 21 -10.11 9.30 3.92
CA PHE A 21 -11.50 9.19 4.38
C PHE A 21 -12.04 10.48 4.99
N LEU A 22 -11.16 11.41 5.38
CA LEU A 22 -11.51 12.58 6.18
C LEU A 22 -12.51 13.53 5.48
N PRO A 23 -12.42 13.77 4.15
CA PRO A 23 -13.41 14.60 3.46
C PRO A 23 -14.84 14.06 3.57
N VAL A 24 -15.03 12.74 3.49
CA VAL A 24 -16.36 12.10 3.58
C VAL A 24 -16.89 12.17 5.01
N ILE A 25 -16.02 11.94 6.01
CA ILE A 25 -16.37 12.07 7.43
C ILE A 25 -16.78 13.51 7.75
N TYR A 26 -16.01 14.49 7.30
CA TYR A 26 -16.32 15.91 7.49
C TYR A 26 -17.67 16.28 6.86
N GLN A 27 -17.93 15.82 5.64
CA GLN A 27 -19.22 16.05 4.97
C GLN A 27 -20.40 15.44 5.74
N TYR A 28 -20.23 14.23 6.29
CA TYR A 28 -21.24 13.59 7.14
C TYR A 28 -21.53 14.42 8.39
N LEU A 29 -20.49 14.86 9.12
CA LEU A 29 -20.66 15.71 10.31
C LEU A 29 -21.37 17.03 9.96
N ARG A 30 -20.99 17.65 8.84
CA ARG A 30 -21.66 18.85 8.31
C ARG A 30 -23.13 18.64 7.96
N CYS A 31 -23.54 17.44 7.54
CA CYS A 31 -24.96 17.14 7.32
C CYS A 31 -25.74 17.15 8.63
N LEU A 32 -25.14 16.69 9.73
CA LEU A 32 -25.75 16.62 11.06
C LEU A 32 -25.78 17.97 11.77
N GLU A 33 -24.77 18.81 11.57
CA GLU A 33 -24.64 20.13 12.21
C GLU A 33 -25.54 21.21 11.56
N LYS A 34 -25.99 20.99 10.33
CA LYS A 34 -26.93 21.91 9.69
C LYS A 34 -28.25 21.87 10.48
N GLU A 35 -28.65 22.98 11.08
CA GLU A 35 -30.03 23.24 11.52
C GLU A 35 -30.96 23.21 10.28
N GLN A 36 -31.28 22.01 9.82
CA GLN A 36 -32.21 21.77 8.72
C GLN A 36 -33.55 21.38 9.32
N THR A 37 -34.57 22.15 8.97
CA THR A 37 -35.98 21.89 9.33
C THR A 37 -36.52 20.58 8.74
N ASP A 38 -35.85 20.03 7.72
CA ASP A 38 -36.23 18.78 7.07
C ASP A 38 -35.33 17.60 7.51
N VAL A 39 -35.76 16.93 8.57
CA VAL A 39 -35.10 15.76 9.17
C VAL A 39 -34.99 14.59 8.17
N SER A 40 -35.95 14.45 7.26
CA SER A 40 -35.96 13.36 6.27
C SER A 40 -34.80 13.53 5.28
N ARG A 41 -34.59 14.77 4.81
CA ARG A 41 -33.48 15.09 3.91
C ARG A 41 -32.12 14.90 4.58
N VAL A 42 -31.96 15.33 5.83
CA VAL A 42 -30.72 15.11 6.60
C VAL A 42 -30.44 13.62 6.78
N SER A 43 -31.46 12.82 7.12
CA SER A 43 -31.33 11.38 7.27
C SER A 43 -30.89 10.71 5.96
N GLN A 44 -31.46 11.13 4.83
CA GLN A 44 -31.08 10.60 3.52
C GLN A 44 -29.64 10.98 3.13
N GLU A 45 -29.26 12.26 3.26
CA GLU A 45 -27.91 12.73 2.93
C GLU A 45 -26.83 12.07 3.82
N SER A 46 -27.07 12.01 5.13
CA SER A 46 -26.15 11.38 6.08
C SER A 46 -25.99 9.88 5.79
N SER A 47 -27.09 9.19 5.47
CA SER A 47 -27.07 7.77 5.09
C SER A 47 -26.27 7.53 3.80
N GLN A 48 -26.40 8.41 2.81
CA GLN A 48 -25.60 8.34 1.58
C GLN A 48 -24.10 8.49 1.87
N LYS A 49 -23.72 9.40 2.77
CA LYS A 49 -22.33 9.61 3.18
C LYS A 49 -21.75 8.42 3.95
N VAL A 50 -22.55 7.78 4.80
CA VAL A 50 -22.15 6.54 5.49
C VAL A 50 -21.89 5.42 4.47
N LEU A 51 -22.77 5.24 3.48
CA LEU A 51 -22.58 4.24 2.43
C LEU A 51 -21.34 4.53 1.56
N GLU A 52 -21.08 5.80 1.25
CA GLU A 52 -19.87 6.23 0.54
C GLU A 52 -18.61 5.86 1.33
N LEU A 53 -18.57 6.20 2.62
CA LEU A 53 -17.46 5.87 3.51
C LEU A 53 -17.24 4.35 3.61
N GLN A 54 -18.32 3.57 3.77
CA GLN A 54 -18.25 2.11 3.82
C GLN A 54 -17.64 1.52 2.54
N ARG A 55 -18.07 2.00 1.36
CA ARG A 55 -17.50 1.56 0.07
C ARG A 55 -16.02 1.91 -0.04
N LYS A 56 -15.64 3.13 0.39
CA LYS A 56 -14.24 3.59 0.33
C LYS A 56 -13.34 2.74 1.24
N ILE A 57 -13.77 2.48 2.47
CA ILE A 57 -13.06 1.60 3.42
C ILE A 57 -12.95 0.17 2.88
N HIS A 58 -14.03 -0.36 2.31
CA HIS A 58 -14.01 -1.72 1.74
C HIS A 58 -13.01 -1.83 0.59
N THR A 59 -13.02 -0.86 -0.33
CA THR A 59 -12.10 -0.80 -1.46
C THR A 59 -10.66 -0.72 -0.99
N ALA A 60 -10.35 0.19 -0.05
CA ALA A 60 -9.02 0.32 0.53
C ALA A 60 -8.56 -1.00 1.19
N ARG A 61 -9.45 -1.70 1.90
CA ARG A 61 -9.12 -3.01 2.51
C ARG A 61 -8.77 -4.07 1.47
N GLU A 62 -9.52 -4.14 0.37
CA GLU A 62 -9.23 -5.07 -0.73
C GLU A 62 -7.92 -4.71 -1.46
N GLN A 63 -7.56 -3.43 -1.55
CA GLN A 63 -6.27 -3.00 -2.08
C GLN A 63 -5.11 -3.32 -1.13
N VAL A 64 -5.28 -3.14 0.19
CA VAL A 64 -4.27 -3.51 1.19
C VAL A 64 -3.93 -5.00 1.11
N ARG A 65 -4.92 -5.86 0.86
CA ARG A 65 -4.69 -7.31 0.67
C ARG A 65 -3.85 -7.66 -0.56
N LYS A 66 -3.72 -6.74 -1.52
CA LYS A 66 -2.90 -6.89 -2.74
C LYS A 66 -1.50 -6.30 -2.58
N LEU A 67 -1.20 -5.66 -1.45
CA LEU A 67 0.15 -5.14 -1.17
C LEU A 67 1.13 -6.30 -1.03
N PRO A 68 2.32 -6.21 -1.65
CA PRO A 68 3.32 -7.25 -1.51
C PRO A 68 3.82 -7.32 -0.06
N GLY A 69 3.89 -8.52 0.48
CA GLY A 69 4.45 -8.79 1.79
C GLY A 69 3.44 -8.82 2.93
N VAL A 70 2.18 -8.41 2.73
CA VAL A 70 1.14 -8.47 3.76
C VAL A 70 0.75 -9.90 4.14
N GLU A 71 1.15 -10.88 3.33
CA GLU A 71 1.01 -12.31 3.64
C GLU A 71 1.98 -12.81 4.72
N TYR A 72 3.02 -12.05 5.04
CA TYR A 72 4.05 -12.45 6.01
C TYR A 72 3.82 -11.81 7.39
N SER A 73 4.27 -12.50 8.44
CA SER A 73 4.37 -11.88 9.76
C SER A 73 5.42 -10.77 9.75
N ARG A 74 5.30 -9.82 10.68
CA ARG A 74 6.28 -8.74 10.84
C ARG A 74 7.70 -9.28 11.01
N GLU A 75 7.89 -10.33 11.82
CA GLU A 75 9.18 -10.96 12.07
C GLU A 75 9.75 -11.60 10.79
N GLU A 76 8.89 -12.18 9.96
CA GLU A 76 9.31 -12.74 8.67
C GLU A 76 9.68 -11.65 7.66
N GLN A 77 8.90 -10.57 7.56
CA GLN A 77 9.23 -9.41 6.73
C GLN A 77 10.60 -8.83 7.11
N LEU A 78 10.88 -8.66 8.41
CA LEU A 78 12.15 -8.14 8.90
C LEU A 78 13.32 -9.08 8.59
N ARG A 79 13.16 -10.40 8.79
CA ARG A 79 14.18 -11.39 8.43
C ARG A 79 14.51 -11.36 6.94
N ARG A 80 13.49 -11.27 6.07
CA ARG A 80 13.67 -11.17 4.61
C ARG A 80 14.40 -9.87 4.23
N LEU A 81 14.02 -8.75 4.84
CA LEU A 81 14.68 -7.46 4.63
C LEU A 81 16.17 -7.53 5.00
N GLU A 82 16.51 -8.16 6.12
CA GLU A 82 17.90 -8.34 6.54
C GLU A 82 18.69 -9.22 5.56
N ALA A 83 18.10 -10.32 5.10
CA ALA A 83 18.70 -11.19 4.08
C ALA A 83 18.97 -10.44 2.77
N LEU A 84 18.02 -9.62 2.31
CA LEU A 84 18.17 -8.79 1.12
C LEU A 84 19.30 -7.76 1.28
N ARG A 85 19.41 -7.13 2.45
CA ARG A 85 20.52 -6.20 2.77
C ARG A 85 21.88 -6.89 2.71
N LYS A 86 22.00 -8.08 3.30
CA LYS A 86 23.23 -8.90 3.24
C LYS A 86 23.58 -9.28 1.79
N GLN A 87 22.59 -9.71 1.01
CA GLN A 87 22.78 -10.07 -0.39
C GLN A 87 23.24 -8.86 -1.22
N LEU A 88 22.63 -7.68 -1.02
CA LEU A 88 23.03 -6.46 -1.70
C LEU A 88 24.46 -6.06 -1.36
N ALA A 89 24.85 -6.11 -0.09
CA ALA A 89 26.21 -5.80 0.36
C ALA A 89 27.24 -6.74 -0.28
N LEU A 90 26.94 -8.05 -0.31
CA LEU A 90 27.80 -9.03 -0.96
C LEU A 90 27.91 -8.79 -2.48
N LYS A 91 26.79 -8.56 -3.16
CA LYS A 91 26.78 -8.26 -4.60
C LYS A 91 27.61 -7.02 -4.92
N LYS A 92 27.46 -5.93 -4.15
CA LYS A 92 28.28 -4.72 -4.29
C LYS A 92 29.77 -5.01 -4.11
N ARG A 93 30.14 -5.76 -3.06
CA ARG A 93 31.54 -6.15 -2.81
C ARG A 93 32.13 -6.95 -3.97
N LEU A 94 31.37 -7.90 -4.52
CA LEU A 94 31.81 -8.70 -5.65
C LEU A 94 32.00 -7.84 -6.90
N LEU A 95 31.06 -6.97 -7.22
CA LEU A 95 31.18 -6.04 -8.36
C LEU A 95 32.43 -5.16 -8.24
N LEU A 96 32.70 -4.62 -7.04
CA LEU A 96 33.92 -3.84 -6.79
C LEU A 96 35.19 -4.67 -7.00
N LYS A 97 35.21 -5.91 -6.51
CA LYS A 97 36.36 -6.82 -6.68
C LYS A 97 36.60 -7.14 -8.15
N TYR A 98 35.55 -7.39 -8.93
CA TYR A 98 35.68 -7.67 -10.36
C TYR A 98 36.13 -6.43 -11.14
N LYS A 99 35.63 -5.24 -10.80
CA LYS A 99 36.09 -3.99 -11.39
C LYS A 99 37.57 -3.71 -11.08
N ALA A 100 37.99 -3.87 -9.82
CA ALA A 100 39.39 -3.69 -9.44
C ALA A 100 40.32 -4.70 -10.14
N LYS A 101 39.84 -5.92 -10.44
CA LYS A 101 40.61 -6.93 -11.17
C LYS A 101 40.66 -6.69 -12.67
N SER A 102 39.64 -6.08 -13.28
CA SER A 102 39.68 -5.68 -14.70
C SER A 102 40.60 -4.49 -14.95
N ASP A 103 40.89 -3.70 -13.92
CA ASP A 103 41.70 -2.47 -14.03
C ASP A 103 43.20 -2.70 -13.76
N ILE A 104 43.65 -3.93 -13.50
CA ILE A 104 45.08 -4.28 -13.35
C ILE A 104 45.65 -4.63 -14.74
N PRO A 105 46.62 -3.86 -15.28
CA PRO A 105 47.28 -4.22 -16.54
C PRO A 105 48.11 -5.50 -16.35
N HIS A 106 48.06 -6.39 -17.35
CA HIS A 106 48.90 -7.59 -17.43
C HIS A 106 50.39 -7.25 -17.48
#